data_AF-A0A2E5EKS0-F1
#
_entry.id   AF-A0A2E5EKS0-F1
#
_cell.length_a   1.000
_cell.length_b   1.000
_cell.length_c   1.000
_cell.angle_alpha   90.00
_cell.angle_beta   90.00
_cell.angle_gamma   90.00
#
_symmetry.space_group_name_H-M   'P 1'
#
loop_
_entity.id
_entity.type
_entity.pdbx_description
1 polymer ?
#
loop_
_entity_poly.entity_id
_entity_poly.type
_entity_poly.pdbx_seq_one_letter_code
_entity_poly.pdbx_strand_id
1 'polypeptide(L)'
;MKTTLCLLGTLLLLGFTSASAKPAPERAGFEQIFNLIKTNLAGVNADGLEREAIKGLLRRLQGDVQLLRKKQEVGRYEGELISEPRIVEDGIGYFRVKHVASGLAQAIHVSVESLNAPLSGLLVDLRFAGGADYKAAVAAANQFIDEGQTQVKIGSEHLSTHPNTNAISTSVTVLVNKETTGAAEVLAALLRENSVGLLIGNTTSGEMKVFTEIEVGDGSRLRIATDKVRLANGEEIPKLDPDITVEISADAEKAFFGDDIVARKKTTRKRLTEADLVHRLRLKNDPDSEIKAPKLPKVRDEIADPVLARALDLIKGLQALQPEAKKPAPKGEF
;
A
#
# COMPACT_ATOMS: atom_id res chain seq x y z
N MET A 1 -67.24 9.94 -69.33
CA MET A 1 -66.18 9.89 -70.36
C MET A 1 -64.86 10.27 -69.69
N LYS A 2 -63.84 9.41 -69.85
CA LYS A 2 -62.40 9.65 -69.57
C LYS A 2 -62.01 9.80 -68.09
N THR A 3 -60.95 9.21 -67.52
CA THR A 3 -60.05 8.10 -67.86
C THR A 3 -59.22 7.87 -66.59
N THR A 4 -58.98 6.60 -66.30
CA THR A 4 -57.89 5.98 -65.53
C THR A 4 -56.66 6.85 -65.26
N LEU A 5 -56.19 6.91 -64.00
CA LEU A 5 -54.76 6.83 -63.72
C LEU A 5 -54.50 6.18 -62.35
N CYS A 6 -53.75 5.07 -62.45
CA CYS A 6 -53.34 4.17 -61.39
C CYS A 6 -52.08 4.75 -60.71
N LEU A 7 -52.05 4.85 -59.38
CA LEU A 7 -50.80 5.05 -58.64
C LEU A 7 -50.60 3.88 -57.69
N LEU A 8 -49.67 3.00 -58.08
CA LEU A 8 -49.09 1.92 -57.28
C LEU A 8 -48.37 2.53 -56.07
N GLY A 9 -48.86 2.23 -54.86
CA GLY A 9 -48.12 2.41 -53.61
C GLY A 9 -47.65 1.06 -53.10
N THR A 10 -46.43 0.66 -53.45
CA THR A 10 -45.74 -0.53 -52.95
C THR A 10 -45.49 -0.40 -51.44
N LEU A 11 -46.22 -1.18 -50.64
CA LEU A 11 -45.99 -1.36 -49.21
C LEU A 11 -44.87 -2.40 -49.02
N LEU A 12 -43.65 -1.92 -48.74
CA LEU A 12 -42.51 -2.76 -48.43
C LEU A 12 -42.65 -3.30 -47.00
N LEU A 13 -43.26 -4.48 -46.84
CA LEU A 13 -43.18 -5.23 -45.58
C LEU A 13 -41.74 -5.77 -45.43
N LEU A 14 -40.91 -5.05 -44.70
CA LEU A 14 -39.65 -5.57 -44.17
C LEU A 14 -39.98 -6.66 -43.14
N GLY A 15 -39.87 -7.91 -43.56
CA GLY A 15 -39.87 -9.05 -42.67
C GLY A 15 -38.69 -8.96 -41.72
N PHE A 16 -38.94 -8.63 -40.46
CA PHE A 16 -38.01 -8.89 -39.38
C PHE A 16 -37.94 -10.40 -39.19
N THR A 17 -36.98 -11.05 -39.86
CA THR A 17 -36.55 -12.39 -39.47
C THR A 17 -35.86 -12.24 -38.11
N SER A 18 -36.57 -12.57 -37.04
CA SER A 18 -35.95 -12.75 -35.74
C SER A 18 -34.93 -13.87 -35.88
N ALA A 19 -33.65 -13.52 -35.83
CA ALA A 19 -32.59 -14.48 -35.66
C ALA A 19 -32.82 -15.14 -34.30
N SER A 20 -33.42 -16.34 -34.32
CA SER A 20 -33.56 -17.18 -33.14
C SER A 20 -32.15 -17.55 -32.68
N ALA A 21 -31.64 -16.83 -31.67
CA ALA A 21 -30.42 -17.18 -30.99
C ALA A 21 -30.63 -18.58 -30.39
N LYS A 22 -29.88 -19.56 -30.90
CA LYS A 22 -29.86 -20.93 -30.39
C LYS A 22 -29.65 -20.88 -28.87
N PRO A 23 -30.57 -21.43 -28.04
CA PRO A 23 -30.41 -21.38 -26.60
C PRO A 23 -29.10 -22.07 -26.22
N ALA A 24 -28.31 -21.42 -25.38
CA ALA A 24 -27.11 -22.01 -24.81
C ALA A 24 -27.52 -23.33 -24.10
N PRO A 25 -26.72 -24.40 -24.18
CA PRO A 25 -27.05 -25.65 -23.52
C PRO A 25 -27.26 -25.41 -22.03
N GLU A 26 -28.38 -25.91 -21.48
CA GLU A 26 -28.65 -25.87 -20.04
C GLU A 26 -27.47 -26.53 -19.30
N ARG A 27 -26.77 -25.73 -18.49
CA ARG A 27 -25.71 -26.25 -17.64
C ARG A 27 -26.37 -27.13 -16.59
N ALA A 28 -25.85 -28.35 -16.40
CA ALA A 28 -26.30 -29.22 -15.32
C ALA A 28 -26.19 -28.48 -13.97
N GLY A 29 -27.28 -28.45 -13.21
CA GLY A 29 -27.35 -27.73 -11.95
C GLY A 29 -26.47 -28.38 -10.87
N PHE A 30 -25.97 -27.57 -9.94
CA PHE A 30 -25.12 -28.04 -8.84
C PHE A 30 -25.76 -29.21 -8.09
N GLU A 31 -27.03 -29.09 -7.70
CA GLU A 31 -27.80 -30.13 -7.01
C GLU A 31 -27.85 -31.44 -7.79
N GLN A 32 -28.06 -31.38 -9.11
CA GLN A 32 -28.15 -32.57 -9.95
C GLN A 32 -26.80 -33.29 -10.01
N ILE A 33 -25.71 -32.56 -10.25
CA ILE A 33 -24.36 -33.13 -10.30
C ILE A 33 -23.97 -33.68 -8.93
N PHE A 34 -24.23 -32.91 -7.87
CA PHE A 34 -23.91 -33.29 -6.50
C PHE A 34 -24.61 -34.59 -6.10
N ASN A 35 -25.91 -34.71 -6.41
CA ASN A 35 -26.67 -35.93 -6.14
C ASN A 35 -26.22 -37.12 -6.98
N LEU A 36 -25.89 -36.92 -8.26
CA LEU A 36 -25.34 -38.00 -9.10
C LEU A 36 -24.01 -38.52 -8.55
N ILE A 37 -23.11 -37.64 -8.10
CA ILE A 37 -21.85 -38.04 -7.47
C ILE A 37 -22.14 -38.77 -6.16
N LYS A 38 -23.03 -38.23 -5.31
CA LYS A 38 -23.44 -38.83 -4.05
C LYS A 38 -23.99 -40.26 -4.21
N THR A 39 -24.75 -40.52 -5.28
CA THR A 39 -25.35 -41.84 -5.53
C THR A 39 -24.40 -42.83 -6.20
N ASN A 40 -23.49 -42.37 -7.07
CA ASN A 40 -22.71 -43.25 -7.94
C ASN A 40 -21.23 -43.38 -7.57
N LEU A 41 -20.68 -42.49 -6.74
CA LEU A 41 -19.27 -42.52 -6.37
C LEU A 41 -19.01 -43.54 -5.25
N ALA A 42 -18.27 -44.59 -5.56
CA ALA A 42 -17.93 -45.63 -4.60
C ALA A 42 -17.03 -45.10 -3.47
N GLY A 43 -17.33 -45.46 -2.22
CA GLY A 43 -16.49 -45.18 -1.05
C GLY A 43 -16.60 -43.78 -0.44
N VAL A 44 -17.54 -42.95 -0.89
CA VAL A 44 -17.76 -41.60 -0.34
C VAL A 44 -19.05 -41.56 0.47
N ASN A 45 -18.96 -41.12 1.73
CA ASN A 45 -20.14 -40.83 2.55
C ASN A 45 -20.67 -39.42 2.25
N ALA A 46 -21.98 -39.19 2.47
CA ALA A 46 -22.65 -37.91 2.21
C ALA A 46 -21.91 -36.73 2.86
N ASP A 47 -21.61 -36.85 4.16
CA ASP A 47 -20.90 -35.82 4.93
C ASP A 47 -19.47 -35.57 4.42
N GLY A 48 -18.82 -36.60 3.85
CA GLY A 48 -17.50 -36.46 3.22
C GLY A 48 -17.58 -35.62 1.95
N LEU A 49 -18.55 -35.90 1.09
CA LEU A 49 -18.75 -35.16 -0.15
C LEU A 49 -19.11 -33.69 0.10
N GLU A 50 -20.00 -33.42 1.06
CA GLU A 50 -20.39 -32.05 1.45
C GLU A 50 -19.17 -31.25 1.97
N ARG A 51 -18.35 -31.86 2.83
CA ARG A 51 -17.12 -31.22 3.33
C ARG A 51 -16.13 -30.92 2.20
N GLU A 52 -15.95 -31.84 1.25
CA GLU A 52 -15.06 -31.61 0.10
C GLU A 52 -15.60 -30.54 -0.85
N ALA A 53 -16.91 -30.47 -1.05
CA ALA A 53 -17.54 -29.40 -1.82
C ALA A 53 -17.32 -28.02 -1.17
N ILE A 54 -17.52 -27.91 0.15
CA ILE A 54 -17.26 -26.68 0.91
C ILE A 54 -15.77 -26.29 0.83
N LYS A 55 -14.85 -27.25 1.04
CA LYS A 55 -13.41 -26.99 0.91
C LYS A 55 -13.03 -26.54 -0.50
N GLY A 56 -13.62 -27.15 -1.53
CA GLY A 56 -13.42 -26.76 -2.92
C GLY A 56 -13.90 -25.34 -3.19
N LEU A 57 -15.08 -24.98 -2.68
CA LEU A 57 -15.64 -23.63 -2.79
C LEU A 57 -14.76 -22.59 -2.07
N LEU A 58 -14.38 -22.85 -0.82
CA LEU A 58 -13.50 -21.96 -0.04
C LEU A 58 -12.13 -21.78 -0.70
N ARG A 59 -11.58 -22.85 -1.30
CA ARG A 59 -10.32 -22.77 -2.06
C ARG A 59 -10.49 -21.91 -3.31
N ARG A 60 -11.62 -22.02 -4.01
CA ARG A 60 -11.88 -21.27 -5.24
C ARG A 60 -12.16 -19.78 -4.98
N LEU A 61 -12.82 -19.49 -3.86
CA LEU A 61 -13.19 -18.14 -3.38
C LEU A 61 -12.17 -17.57 -2.39
N GLN A 62 -10.95 -18.12 -2.35
CA GLN A 62 -9.90 -17.64 -1.48
C GLN A 62 -9.66 -16.14 -1.70
N GLY A 63 -9.64 -15.37 -0.60
CA GLY A 63 -9.52 -13.91 -0.61
C GLY A 63 -10.86 -13.17 -0.51
N ASP A 64 -11.95 -13.75 -1.01
CA ASP A 64 -13.32 -13.20 -0.87
C ASP A 64 -14.09 -13.84 0.26
N VAL A 65 -13.85 -15.14 0.52
CA VAL A 65 -14.54 -15.90 1.56
C VAL A 65 -13.52 -16.61 2.44
N GLN A 66 -13.65 -16.45 3.75
CA GLN A 66 -12.77 -17.07 4.75
C GLN A 66 -13.60 -17.67 5.88
N LEU A 67 -13.27 -18.90 6.27
CA LEU A 67 -13.87 -19.56 7.44
C LEU A 67 -12.99 -19.31 8.67
N LEU A 68 -13.49 -18.53 9.62
CA LEU A 68 -12.85 -18.18 10.88
C LEU A 68 -13.36 -19.12 11.97
N ARG A 69 -12.47 -19.80 12.70
CA ARG A 69 -12.87 -20.73 13.77
C ARG A 69 -13.05 -19.99 15.10
N LYS A 70 -13.86 -20.53 16.01
CA LYS A 70 -14.25 -19.97 17.32
C LYS A 70 -13.11 -19.37 18.19
N LYS A 71 -11.86 -19.80 17.99
CA LYS A 71 -10.68 -19.28 18.73
C LYS A 71 -9.99 -18.08 18.04
N GLN A 72 -10.36 -17.77 16.81
CA GLN A 72 -10.01 -16.53 16.12
C GLN A 72 -11.12 -15.51 16.40
N GLU A 73 -10.97 -14.78 17.49
CA GLU A 73 -11.59 -13.46 17.56
C GLU A 73 -10.88 -12.57 16.54
N VAL A 74 -11.61 -12.03 15.55
CA VAL A 74 -11.16 -10.86 14.79
C VAL A 74 -11.34 -9.66 15.71
N GLY A 75 -10.55 -9.64 16.78
CA GLY A 75 -10.53 -8.63 17.80
C GLY A 75 -9.12 -8.07 17.82
N ARG A 76 -9.01 -6.78 17.46
CA ARG A 76 -7.84 -5.91 17.64
C ARG A 76 -6.49 -6.55 17.29
N TYR A 77 -5.88 -6.14 16.19
CA TYR A 77 -4.49 -6.49 15.91
C TYR A 77 -3.60 -6.20 17.14
N GLU A 78 -3.01 -7.23 17.72
CA GLU A 78 -2.22 -7.16 18.97
C GLU A 78 -0.71 -6.95 18.72
N GLY A 79 -0.30 -6.87 17.46
CA GLY A 79 1.09 -6.61 17.09
C GLY A 79 1.45 -5.12 17.16
N GLU A 80 2.72 -4.84 16.93
CA GLU A 80 3.20 -3.47 16.73
C GLU A 80 2.58 -2.86 15.46
N LEU A 81 1.99 -1.67 15.58
CA LEU A 81 1.37 -0.94 14.46
C LEU A 81 2.40 -0.16 13.65
N ILE A 82 3.47 0.29 14.28
CA ILE A 82 4.50 1.17 13.72
C ILE A 82 5.89 0.66 14.14
N SER A 83 6.90 0.82 13.29
CA SER A 83 8.30 0.59 13.68
C SER A 83 8.81 1.71 14.59
N GLU A 84 9.97 1.51 15.21
CA GLU A 84 10.66 2.60 15.90
C GLU A 84 10.92 3.77 14.92
N PRO A 85 10.52 5.01 15.27
CA PRO A 85 10.74 6.18 14.45
C PRO A 85 12.20 6.62 14.54
N ARG A 86 12.73 7.18 13.46
CA ARG A 86 14.12 7.65 13.40
C ARG A 86 14.31 8.80 12.42
N ILE A 87 15.39 9.54 12.61
CA ILE A 87 15.86 10.54 11.66
C ILE A 87 16.87 9.86 10.73
N VAL A 88 16.61 9.88 9.43
CA VAL A 88 17.48 9.22 8.43
C VAL A 88 18.53 10.17 7.86
N GLU A 89 18.20 11.43 7.58
CA GLU A 89 19.15 12.46 7.12
C GLU A 89 18.56 13.87 7.25
N ASP A 90 19.35 14.88 7.59
CA ASP A 90 19.00 16.32 7.50
C ASP A 90 17.59 16.71 8.04
N GLY A 91 17.18 16.11 9.16
CA GLY A 91 15.87 16.38 9.78
C GLY A 91 14.69 15.67 9.09
N ILE A 92 14.94 14.68 8.24
CA ILE A 92 13.92 13.86 7.62
C ILE A 92 13.59 12.69 8.55
N GLY A 93 12.37 12.69 9.07
CA GLY A 93 11.83 11.61 9.90
C GLY A 93 11.42 10.42 9.05
N TYR A 94 11.48 9.22 9.62
CA TYR A 94 11.06 7.98 8.98
C TYR A 94 10.43 7.04 10.01
N PHE A 95 9.32 6.42 9.61
CA PHE A 95 8.76 5.25 10.29
C PHE A 95 8.01 4.36 9.30
N ARG A 96 7.84 3.09 9.67
CA ARG A 96 7.05 2.12 8.91
C ARG A 96 5.74 1.83 9.61
N VAL A 97 4.63 1.86 8.88
CA VAL A 97 3.36 1.32 9.36
C VAL A 97 3.36 -0.17 9.06
N LYS A 98 3.34 -1.01 10.10
CA LYS A 98 3.30 -2.47 9.97
C LYS A 98 1.88 -2.95 9.68
N HIS A 99 0.88 -2.33 10.32
CA HIS A 99 -0.53 -2.71 10.15
C HIS A 99 -1.47 -1.54 10.46
N VAL A 100 -2.56 -1.44 9.70
CA VAL A 100 -3.62 -0.46 9.92
C VAL A 100 -4.74 -1.08 10.76
N ALA A 101 -4.76 -0.68 12.03
CA ALA A 101 -5.77 -1.06 13.01
C ALA A 101 -5.99 0.04 14.04
N SER A 102 -7.05 -0.11 14.84
CA SER A 102 -7.39 0.77 15.96
C SER A 102 -6.16 1.15 16.81
N GLY A 103 -5.95 2.46 17.01
CA GLY A 103 -4.81 3.02 17.76
C GLY A 103 -3.69 3.58 16.88
N LEU A 104 -3.68 3.30 15.56
CA LEU A 104 -2.63 3.78 14.66
C LEU A 104 -2.47 5.30 14.68
N ALA A 105 -3.57 6.06 14.70
CA ALA A 105 -3.52 7.52 14.73
C ALA A 105 -2.71 8.06 15.91
N GLN A 106 -2.93 7.52 17.11
CA GLN A 106 -2.17 7.89 18.30
C GLN A 106 -0.71 7.42 18.19
N ALA A 107 -0.47 6.23 17.65
CA ALA A 107 0.87 5.71 17.47
C ALA A 107 1.71 6.59 16.52
N ILE A 108 1.10 7.11 15.45
CA ILE A 108 1.73 8.07 14.52
C ILE A 108 2.09 9.35 15.26
N HIS A 109 1.13 9.95 15.97
CA HIS A 109 1.34 11.19 16.71
C HIS A 109 2.52 11.07 17.69
N VAL A 110 2.49 10.05 18.55
CA VAL A 110 3.57 9.77 19.52
C VAL A 110 4.90 9.52 18.82
N SER A 111 4.90 8.79 17.70
CA SER A 111 6.13 8.51 16.96
C SER A 111 6.77 9.77 16.40
N VAL A 112 5.96 10.68 15.85
CA VAL A 112 6.45 11.97 15.33
C VAL A 112 6.96 12.86 16.46
N GLU A 113 6.25 12.94 17.59
CA GLU A 113 6.71 13.71 18.76
C GLU A 113 8.02 13.14 19.33
N SER A 114 8.18 11.82 19.36
CA SER A 114 9.39 11.17 19.89
C SER A 114 10.66 11.42 19.08
N LEU A 115 10.55 11.84 17.81
CA LEU A 115 11.70 12.26 17.01
C LEU A 115 12.39 13.50 17.61
N ASN A 116 11.64 14.30 18.38
CA ASN A 116 12.12 15.45 19.15
C ASN A 116 13.09 16.37 18.38
N ALA A 117 12.79 16.61 17.11
CA ALA A 117 13.58 17.42 16.21
C ALA A 117 12.67 18.19 15.25
N PRO A 118 13.06 19.38 14.80
CA PRO A 118 12.35 20.07 13.73
C PRO A 118 12.48 19.24 12.45
N LEU A 119 11.35 18.73 11.96
CA LEU A 119 11.32 17.88 10.78
C LEU A 119 11.24 18.74 9.52
N SER A 120 12.12 18.46 8.57
CA SER A 120 12.15 19.09 7.25
C SER A 120 11.35 18.27 6.21
N GLY A 121 11.07 17.00 6.54
CA GLY A 121 10.31 16.05 5.74
C GLY A 121 9.95 14.82 6.58
N LEU A 122 8.92 14.09 6.16
CA LEU A 122 8.52 12.84 6.82
C LEU A 122 8.29 11.74 5.78
N LEU A 123 8.92 10.60 6.02
CA LEU A 123 8.77 9.38 5.22
C LEU A 123 7.87 8.39 5.97
N VAL A 124 6.73 8.09 5.37
CA VAL A 124 5.76 7.12 5.89
C VAL A 124 5.80 5.89 5.01
N ASP A 125 6.40 4.82 5.50
CA ASP A 125 6.52 3.59 4.73
C ASP A 125 5.31 2.67 4.98
N LEU A 126 4.49 2.48 3.94
CA LEU A 126 3.32 1.59 3.92
C LEU A 126 3.60 0.30 3.13
N ARG A 127 4.85 0.04 2.73
CA ARG A 127 5.19 -1.19 2.02
C ARG A 127 4.96 -2.39 2.91
N PHE A 128 4.36 -3.44 2.33
CA PHE A 128 3.93 -4.65 3.05
C PHE A 128 2.93 -4.39 4.19
N ALA A 129 2.37 -3.19 4.30
CA ALA A 129 1.33 -2.87 5.26
C ALA A 129 -0.02 -3.36 4.76
N GLY A 130 -0.81 -3.91 5.68
CA GLY A 130 -2.19 -4.31 5.41
C GLY A 130 -3.13 -3.78 6.48
N GLY A 131 -4.37 -4.25 6.43
CA GLY A 131 -5.36 -3.97 7.45
C GLY A 131 -6.78 -4.07 6.89
N ALA A 132 -7.74 -4.24 7.78
CA ALA A 132 -9.16 -4.26 7.44
C ALA A 132 -9.98 -3.21 8.23
N ASP A 133 -9.31 -2.40 9.04
CA ASP A 133 -9.93 -1.34 9.82
C ASP A 133 -9.85 0.00 9.06
N TYR A 134 -10.83 0.22 8.19
CA TYR A 134 -10.90 1.44 7.37
C TYR A 134 -11.17 2.70 8.20
N LYS A 135 -11.77 2.56 9.39
CA LYS A 135 -11.96 3.68 10.33
C LYS A 135 -10.61 4.12 10.89
N ALA A 136 -9.75 3.17 11.23
CA ALA A 136 -8.38 3.46 11.63
C ALA A 136 -7.57 4.14 10.52
N ALA A 137 -7.77 3.76 9.25
CA ALA A 137 -7.14 4.43 8.11
C ALA A 137 -7.53 5.91 8.02
N VAL A 138 -8.84 6.22 8.12
CA VAL A 138 -9.35 7.61 8.11
C VAL A 138 -8.80 8.39 9.31
N ALA A 139 -8.81 7.80 10.51
CA ALA A 139 -8.28 8.45 11.71
C ALA A 139 -6.77 8.71 11.63
N ALA A 140 -6.01 7.80 11.01
CA ALA A 140 -4.58 7.98 10.77
C ALA A 140 -4.32 9.08 9.74
N ALA A 141 -5.12 9.17 8.66
CA ALA A 141 -5.01 10.25 7.68
C ALA A 141 -5.26 11.63 8.31
N ASN A 142 -6.24 11.74 9.22
CA ASN A 142 -6.54 12.98 9.95
C ASN A 142 -5.36 13.50 10.80
N GLN A 143 -4.32 12.69 11.07
CA GLN A 143 -3.12 13.20 11.74
C GLN A 143 -2.31 14.18 10.87
N PHE A 144 -2.54 14.20 9.56
CA PHE A 144 -1.76 15.00 8.61
C PHE A 144 -2.60 16.05 7.86
N ILE A 145 -3.92 16.01 7.98
CA ILE A 145 -4.83 16.88 7.24
C ILE A 145 -5.14 18.10 8.11
N ASP A 146 -4.59 19.24 7.73
CA ASP A 146 -4.84 20.55 8.35
C ASP A 146 -6.04 21.25 7.72
N GLU A 147 -6.30 21.03 6.43
CA GLU A 147 -7.42 21.58 5.67
C GLU A 147 -8.02 20.55 4.70
N GLY A 148 -9.29 20.74 4.34
CA GLY A 148 -9.99 19.87 3.40
C GLY A 148 -10.69 18.67 4.05
N GLN A 149 -11.50 17.98 3.25
CA GLN A 149 -12.27 16.82 3.65
C GLN A 149 -12.44 15.90 2.44
N THR A 150 -12.05 14.65 2.60
CA THR A 150 -12.28 13.58 1.62
C THR A 150 -13.27 12.59 2.22
N GLN A 151 -14.31 12.28 1.46
CA GLN A 151 -15.31 11.29 1.87
C GLN A 151 -15.04 9.94 1.19
N VAL A 152 -15.18 8.87 1.97
CA VAL A 152 -14.99 7.49 1.54
C VAL A 152 -16.21 6.69 1.94
N LYS A 153 -16.73 5.88 1.01
CA LYS A 153 -17.84 4.98 1.23
C LYS A 153 -17.33 3.55 1.44
N ILE A 154 -17.74 2.94 2.55
CA ILE A 154 -17.36 1.59 2.96
C ILE A 154 -18.66 0.81 3.21
N GLY A 155 -19.08 0.02 2.23
CA GLY A 155 -20.39 -0.63 2.28
C GLY A 155 -21.52 0.41 2.27
N SER A 156 -22.38 0.36 3.29
CA SER A 156 -23.42 1.36 3.53
C SER A 156 -22.95 2.57 4.35
N GLU A 157 -21.75 2.53 4.93
CA GLU A 157 -21.23 3.59 5.79
C GLU A 157 -20.47 4.64 4.96
N HIS A 158 -20.65 5.91 5.33
CA HIS A 158 -19.87 7.03 4.80
C HIS A 158 -18.93 7.53 5.90
N LEU A 159 -17.63 7.49 5.62
CA LEU A 159 -16.60 8.08 6.46
C LEU A 159 -16.06 9.35 5.81
N SER A 160 -15.54 10.24 6.64
CA SER A 160 -14.94 11.49 6.19
C SER A 160 -13.62 11.71 6.92
N THR A 161 -12.62 12.19 6.21
CA THR A 161 -11.51 12.86 6.87
C THR A 161 -11.96 14.20 7.42
N HIS A 162 -11.28 14.68 8.45
CA HIS A 162 -11.58 15.95 9.08
C HIS A 162 -10.28 16.70 9.33
N PRO A 163 -10.28 18.04 9.12
CA PRO A 163 -9.18 18.90 9.53
C PRO A 163 -8.84 18.72 11.00
N ASN A 164 -7.55 18.63 11.30
CA ASN A 164 -7.01 18.55 12.64
C ASN A 164 -6.15 19.78 12.91
N THR A 165 -6.48 20.54 13.96
CA THR A 165 -5.72 21.75 14.34
C THR A 165 -4.29 21.44 14.76
N ASN A 166 -4.03 20.20 15.16
CA ASN A 166 -2.70 19.70 15.53
C ASN A 166 -2.16 18.75 14.45
N ALA A 167 -2.55 18.94 13.19
CA ALA A 167 -2.04 18.16 12.08
C ALA A 167 -0.51 18.30 11.96
N ILE A 168 0.12 17.21 11.55
CA ILE A 168 1.55 17.16 11.23
C ILE A 168 1.76 17.97 9.95
N SER A 169 2.29 19.18 10.08
CA SER A 169 2.45 20.15 8.99
C SER A 169 3.72 19.96 8.13
N THR A 170 4.42 18.84 8.31
CA THR A 170 5.65 18.53 7.56
C THR A 170 5.31 17.85 6.24
N SER A 171 6.02 18.15 5.16
CA SER A 171 5.85 17.47 3.87
C SER A 171 6.02 15.96 4.02
N VAL A 172 5.00 15.20 3.61
CA VAL A 172 4.98 13.74 3.72
C VAL A 172 5.29 13.11 2.37
N THR A 173 6.10 12.06 2.37
CA THR A 173 6.24 11.15 1.23
C THR A 173 5.93 9.74 1.69
N VAL A 174 5.05 9.06 0.95
CA VAL A 174 4.50 7.76 1.33
C VAL A 174 5.11 6.69 0.42
N LEU A 175 5.71 5.67 1.01
CA LEU A 175 6.28 4.56 0.25
C LEU A 175 5.23 3.45 0.14
N VAL A 176 4.98 2.95 -1.07
CA VAL A 176 3.98 1.93 -1.35
C VAL A 176 4.54 0.84 -2.28
N ASN A 177 4.01 -0.36 -2.17
CA ASN A 177 4.37 -1.45 -3.08
C ASN A 177 3.19 -2.40 -3.35
N LYS A 178 3.46 -3.46 -4.12
CA LYS A 178 2.47 -4.48 -4.50
C LYS A 178 1.81 -5.21 -3.33
N GLU A 179 2.42 -5.16 -2.15
CA GLU A 179 1.95 -5.80 -0.92
C GLU A 179 1.26 -4.81 0.03
N THR A 180 1.25 -3.51 -0.30
CA THR A 180 0.39 -2.52 0.36
C THR A 180 -1.06 -2.82 0.00
N THR A 181 -1.89 -3.17 1.00
CA THR A 181 -3.21 -3.75 0.77
C THR A 181 -4.30 -3.24 1.72
N GLY A 182 -5.55 -3.17 1.24
CA GLY A 182 -6.73 -2.93 2.06
C GLY A 182 -6.73 -1.58 2.75
N ALA A 183 -6.80 -1.55 4.09
CA ALA A 183 -6.84 -0.29 4.84
C ALA A 183 -5.56 0.56 4.68
N ALA A 184 -4.41 -0.05 4.38
CA ALA A 184 -3.18 0.69 4.06
C ALA A 184 -3.27 1.40 2.71
N GLU A 185 -3.95 0.81 1.71
CA GLU A 185 -4.23 1.48 0.43
C GLU A 185 -5.18 2.67 0.64
N VAL A 186 -6.22 2.51 1.47
CA VAL A 186 -7.13 3.61 1.79
C VAL A 186 -6.39 4.76 2.48
N LEU A 187 -5.47 4.46 3.40
CA LEU A 187 -4.61 5.48 4.02
C LEU A 187 -3.76 6.21 2.96
N ALA A 188 -3.07 5.47 2.08
CA ALA A 188 -2.28 6.07 1.00
C ALA A 188 -3.12 6.95 0.07
N ALA A 189 -4.31 6.48 -0.32
CA ALA A 189 -5.25 7.23 -1.15
C ALA A 189 -5.66 8.54 -0.45
N LEU A 190 -6.05 8.48 0.82
CA LEU A 190 -6.46 9.67 1.57
C LEU A 190 -5.34 10.70 1.69
N LEU A 191 -4.11 10.27 1.95
CA LEU A 191 -2.97 11.20 2.02
C LEU A 191 -2.70 11.87 0.66
N ARG A 192 -2.82 11.12 -0.44
CA ARG A 192 -2.67 11.67 -1.79
C ARG A 192 -3.80 12.62 -2.19
N GLU A 193 -5.05 12.21 -1.99
CA GLU A 193 -6.25 13.00 -2.37
C GLU A 193 -6.35 14.32 -1.60
N ASN A 194 -5.94 14.34 -0.32
CA ASN A 194 -5.89 15.58 0.48
C ASN A 194 -4.60 16.39 0.24
N SER A 195 -3.80 16.06 -0.79
CA SER A 195 -2.55 16.76 -1.13
C SER A 195 -1.53 16.83 0.02
N VAL A 196 -1.59 15.88 0.97
CA VAL A 196 -0.68 15.80 2.12
C VAL A 196 0.69 15.31 1.69
N GLY A 197 0.74 14.37 0.74
CA GLY A 197 1.98 13.76 0.31
C GLY A 197 1.88 13.01 -1.01
N LEU A 198 3.04 12.72 -1.58
CA LEU A 198 3.20 11.96 -2.82
C LEU A 198 3.50 10.49 -2.53
N LEU A 199 3.07 9.61 -3.42
CA LEU A 199 3.31 8.18 -3.38
C LEU A 199 4.56 7.81 -4.20
N ILE A 200 5.45 7.01 -3.63
CA ILE A 200 6.66 6.50 -4.31
C ILE A 200 6.74 4.98 -4.17
N GLY A 201 7.14 4.29 -5.25
CA GLY A 201 7.43 2.86 -5.23
C GLY A 201 6.75 2.09 -6.35
N ASN A 202 5.96 1.08 -6.02
CA ASN A 202 5.22 0.25 -6.98
C ASN A 202 3.70 0.35 -6.78
N THR A 203 2.94 0.05 -7.83
CA THR A 203 1.47 -0.05 -7.78
C THR A 203 1.02 -0.99 -6.65
N THR A 204 -0.01 -0.59 -5.91
CA THR A 204 -0.56 -1.33 -4.76
C THR A 204 -1.33 -2.59 -5.15
N SER A 205 -1.77 -3.39 -4.17
CA SER A 205 -2.40 -4.70 -4.41
C SER A 205 -3.75 -4.58 -5.14
N GLY A 206 -4.54 -3.54 -4.86
CA GLY A 206 -5.90 -3.34 -5.36
C GLY A 206 -6.98 -4.09 -4.59
N GLU A 207 -6.72 -4.53 -3.36
CA GLU A 207 -7.62 -5.42 -2.60
C GLU A 207 -8.42 -4.69 -1.52
N MET A 208 -9.06 -3.58 -1.89
CA MET A 208 -9.91 -2.78 -0.99
C MET A 208 -11.35 -3.33 -0.88
N LYS A 209 -11.49 -4.50 -0.25
CA LYS A 209 -12.78 -5.18 -0.05
C LYS A 209 -13.35 -4.93 1.34
N VAL A 210 -14.67 -4.75 1.41
CA VAL A 210 -15.43 -4.68 2.67
C VAL A 210 -15.93 -6.06 3.00
N PHE A 211 -15.66 -6.51 4.23
CA PHE A 211 -16.03 -7.84 4.67
C PHE A 211 -17.14 -7.79 5.72
N THR A 212 -18.06 -8.73 5.63
CA THR A 212 -19.07 -9.01 6.65
C THR A 212 -18.80 -10.37 7.25
N GLU A 213 -18.88 -10.47 8.57
CA GLU A 213 -18.77 -11.74 9.29
C GLU A 213 -20.15 -12.25 9.65
N ILE A 214 -20.43 -13.51 9.31
CA ILE A 214 -21.70 -14.17 9.57
C ILE A 214 -21.42 -15.41 10.41
N GLU A 215 -22.06 -15.55 11.56
CA GLU A 215 -21.94 -16.74 12.39
C GLU A 215 -22.51 -17.98 11.67
N VAL A 216 -21.79 -19.09 11.82
CA VAL A 216 -22.18 -20.41 11.33
C VAL A 216 -22.48 -21.28 12.55
N GLY A 217 -23.45 -22.20 12.44
CA GLY A 217 -24.06 -22.90 13.58
C GLY A 217 -23.12 -23.73 14.49
N ASP A 218 -21.87 -23.93 14.11
CA ASP A 218 -20.82 -24.58 14.91
C ASP A 218 -20.01 -23.60 15.79
N GLY A 219 -20.35 -22.31 15.77
CA GLY A 219 -19.59 -21.23 16.42
C GLY A 219 -18.38 -20.76 15.61
N SER A 220 -18.23 -21.21 14.36
CA SER A 220 -17.34 -20.58 13.38
C SER A 220 -18.01 -19.33 12.79
N ARG A 221 -17.24 -18.47 12.11
CA ARG A 221 -17.73 -17.32 11.36
C ARG A 221 -17.27 -17.40 9.92
N LEU A 222 -18.16 -17.07 8.99
CA LEU A 222 -17.83 -16.90 7.59
C LEU A 222 -17.62 -15.41 7.33
N ARG A 223 -16.38 -15.04 7.00
CA ARG A 223 -16.02 -13.69 6.57
C ARG A 223 -16.15 -13.61 5.05
N ILE A 224 -17.02 -12.75 4.56
CA ILE A 224 -17.40 -12.66 3.14
C ILE A 224 -17.19 -11.23 2.65
N ALA A 225 -16.53 -11.05 1.52
CA ALA A 225 -16.46 -9.78 0.81
C ALA A 225 -17.84 -9.42 0.26
N THR A 226 -18.45 -8.38 0.80
CA THR A 226 -19.82 -7.95 0.46
C THR A 226 -19.86 -6.66 -0.36
N ASP A 227 -18.81 -5.83 -0.27
CA ASP A 227 -18.69 -4.59 -1.04
C ASP A 227 -17.22 -4.23 -1.28
N LYS A 228 -16.98 -3.11 -1.97
CA LYS A 228 -15.67 -2.48 -2.14
C LYS A 228 -15.66 -1.08 -1.55
N VAL A 229 -14.47 -0.59 -1.23
CA VAL A 229 -14.27 0.80 -0.81
C VAL A 229 -14.36 1.71 -2.05
N ARG A 230 -15.12 2.80 -1.91
CA ARG A 230 -15.37 3.78 -2.98
C ARG A 230 -15.10 5.20 -2.49
N LEU A 231 -14.73 6.08 -3.41
CA LEU A 231 -14.75 7.52 -3.15
C LEU A 231 -16.20 8.04 -3.09
N ALA A 232 -16.37 9.26 -2.60
CA ALA A 232 -17.68 9.92 -2.45
C ALA A 232 -18.50 9.97 -3.76
N ASN A 233 -17.80 10.12 -4.89
CA ASN A 233 -18.39 10.15 -6.22
C ASN A 233 -18.91 8.78 -6.70
N GLY A 234 -18.75 7.72 -5.89
CA GLY A 234 -19.16 6.36 -6.18
C GLY A 234 -18.15 5.56 -7.01
N GLU A 235 -17.03 6.17 -7.41
CA GLU A 235 -15.96 5.47 -8.11
C GLU A 235 -15.25 4.53 -7.15
N GLU A 236 -14.96 3.32 -7.63
CA GLU A 236 -14.10 2.38 -6.92
C GLU A 236 -12.70 2.95 -6.87
N ILE A 237 -12.06 2.90 -5.69
CA ILE A 237 -10.65 3.26 -5.59
C ILE A 237 -9.88 2.18 -6.38
N PRO A 238 -9.25 2.52 -7.52
CA PRO A 238 -8.48 1.54 -8.27
C PRO A 238 -7.21 1.19 -7.50
N LYS A 239 -6.41 0.26 -8.05
CA LYS A 239 -5.03 0.12 -7.57
C LYS A 239 -4.34 1.48 -7.64
N LEU A 240 -3.59 1.83 -6.60
CA LEU A 240 -2.90 3.11 -6.56
C LEU A 240 -1.59 2.97 -7.31
N ASP A 241 -1.49 3.66 -8.44
CA ASP A 241 -0.21 3.91 -9.08
C ASP A 241 0.54 5.01 -8.29
N PRO A 242 1.83 4.81 -8.00
CA PRO A 242 2.63 5.81 -7.31
C PRO A 242 2.93 6.99 -8.23
N ASP A 243 3.01 8.20 -7.68
CA ASP A 243 3.36 9.41 -8.42
C ASP A 243 4.79 9.33 -8.98
N ILE A 244 5.68 8.63 -8.28
CA ILE A 244 7.02 8.28 -8.75
C ILE A 244 7.23 6.78 -8.67
N THR A 245 7.29 6.14 -9.83
CA THR A 245 7.54 4.70 -9.92
C THR A 245 9.01 4.36 -9.69
N VAL A 246 9.25 3.35 -8.86
CA VAL A 246 10.54 2.68 -8.67
C VAL A 246 10.31 1.20 -8.92
N GLU A 247 10.83 0.68 -10.01
CA GLU A 247 10.60 -0.73 -10.38
C GLU A 247 11.53 -1.67 -9.61
N ILE A 248 11.00 -2.31 -8.57
CA ILE A 248 11.67 -3.38 -7.84
C ILE A 248 10.73 -4.59 -7.68
N SER A 249 11.28 -5.81 -7.65
CA SER A 249 10.47 -6.98 -7.32
C SER A 249 10.21 -7.03 -5.81
N ALA A 250 9.04 -7.51 -5.39
CA ALA A 250 8.69 -7.61 -3.97
C ALA A 250 9.70 -8.46 -3.18
N ASP A 251 10.28 -9.50 -3.80
CA ASP A 251 11.31 -10.34 -3.18
C ASP A 251 12.65 -9.60 -3.00
N ALA A 252 13.05 -8.80 -3.99
CA ALA A 252 14.24 -7.96 -3.87
C ALA A 252 14.02 -6.86 -2.82
N GLU A 253 12.83 -6.26 -2.80
CA GLU A 253 12.47 -5.24 -1.83
C GLU A 253 12.43 -5.79 -0.40
N LYS A 254 11.92 -7.01 -0.19
CA LYS A 254 11.99 -7.71 1.11
C LYS A 254 13.41 -7.84 1.64
N ALA A 255 14.42 -7.94 0.78
CA ALA A 255 15.82 -8.03 1.20
C ALA A 255 16.33 -6.72 1.83
N PHE A 256 15.72 -5.59 1.48
CA PHE A 256 15.99 -4.27 2.06
C PHE A 256 14.96 -3.88 3.14
N PHE A 257 13.84 -4.61 3.22
CA PHE A 257 12.78 -4.39 4.18
C PHE A 257 13.16 -4.92 5.57
N GLY A 258 13.83 -4.09 6.35
CA GLY A 258 14.22 -4.38 7.72
C GLY A 258 14.17 -3.14 8.61
N ASP A 259 14.25 -3.34 9.93
CA ASP A 259 14.45 -2.22 10.86
C ASP A 259 15.89 -1.68 10.78
N ASP A 260 16.78 -2.27 9.98
CA ASP A 260 18.10 -1.72 9.69
C ASP A 260 18.07 -1.03 8.31
N ILE A 261 17.92 0.30 8.29
CA ILE A 261 17.92 1.12 7.05
C ILE A 261 19.32 1.22 6.42
N VAL A 262 20.36 1.10 7.26
CA VAL A 262 21.75 1.21 6.84
C VAL A 262 22.30 -0.17 6.53
N ALA A 263 22.84 -0.36 5.33
CA ALA A 263 23.64 -1.56 5.05
C ALA A 263 24.87 -1.56 5.96
N ARG A 264 24.96 -2.52 6.88
CA ARG A 264 26.26 -2.90 7.46
C ARG A 264 27.18 -3.31 6.32
N LYS A 265 28.17 -2.49 6.00
CA LYS A 265 29.12 -2.77 4.93
C LYS A 265 29.77 -4.13 5.20
N LYS A 266 29.56 -5.12 4.30
CA LYS A 266 30.50 -6.23 4.14
C LYS A 266 31.86 -5.56 3.96
N THR A 267 32.78 -5.79 4.89
CA THR A 267 34.15 -5.29 4.79
C THR A 267 34.77 -5.86 3.52
N THR A 268 34.62 -5.16 2.40
CA THR A 268 35.40 -5.46 1.20
C THR A 268 36.83 -5.10 1.60
N ARG A 269 37.62 -6.12 1.97
CA ARG A 269 39.05 -5.95 2.15
C ARG A 269 39.56 -5.31 0.87
N LYS A 270 39.89 -4.02 0.93
CA LYS A 270 40.45 -3.27 -0.20
C LYS A 270 41.62 -4.10 -0.73
N ARG A 271 41.53 -4.58 -1.97
CA ARG A 271 42.68 -5.21 -2.64
C ARG A 271 43.76 -4.13 -2.74
N LEU A 272 44.86 -4.32 -2.02
CA LEU A 272 46.00 -3.42 -2.07
C LEU A 272 46.61 -3.52 -3.46
N THR A 273 46.80 -2.38 -4.12
CA THR A 273 47.55 -2.33 -5.37
C THR A 273 49.05 -2.33 -5.08
N GLU A 274 49.86 -2.67 -6.08
CA GLU A 274 51.32 -2.63 -5.97
C GLU A 274 51.83 -1.21 -5.65
N ALA A 275 51.16 -0.18 -6.19
CA ALA A 275 51.44 1.22 -5.87
C ALA A 275 51.17 1.56 -4.39
N ASP A 276 50.08 1.03 -3.80
CA ASP A 276 49.77 1.22 -2.37
C ASP A 276 50.85 0.56 -1.46
N LEU A 277 51.39 -0.59 -1.89
CA LEU A 277 52.45 -1.32 -1.18
C LEU A 277 53.78 -0.56 -1.24
N VAL A 278 54.16 -0.06 -2.41
CA VAL A 278 55.40 0.73 -2.60
C VAL A 278 55.34 2.04 -1.81
N HIS A 279 54.18 2.70 -1.77
CA HIS A 279 53.98 3.90 -0.98
C HIS A 279 54.15 3.64 0.53
N ARG A 280 53.61 2.52 1.04
CA ARG A 280 53.79 2.12 2.45
C ARG A 280 55.22 1.74 2.79
N LEU A 281 55.93 1.10 1.87
CA LEU A 281 57.34 0.75 2.03
C LEU A 281 58.24 1.98 2.10
N ARG A 282 57.98 3.01 1.28
CA ARG A 282 58.68 4.30 1.36
C ARG A 282 58.45 5.01 2.69
N LEU A 283 57.21 5.04 3.15
CA LEU A 283 56.84 5.66 4.44
C LEU A 283 57.48 4.97 5.65
N LYS A 284 57.78 3.66 5.56
CA LYS A 284 58.39 2.92 6.67
C LYS A 284 59.88 3.25 6.87
N ASN A 285 60.52 3.89 5.88
CA ASN A 285 61.95 4.20 5.88
C ASN A 285 62.26 5.68 6.22
N ASP A 286 61.25 6.48 6.58
CA ASP A 286 61.42 7.90 6.87
C ASP A 286 60.91 8.25 8.29
N PRO A 287 61.82 8.39 9.28
CA PRO A 287 61.45 8.53 10.69
C PRO A 287 60.81 9.88 11.06
N ASP A 288 60.87 10.90 10.19
CA ASP A 288 60.32 12.24 10.43
C ASP A 288 59.02 12.54 9.65
N SER A 289 58.43 11.54 9.01
CA SER A 289 57.16 11.73 8.31
C SER A 289 55.97 11.72 9.29
N GLU A 290 55.58 12.90 9.79
CA GLU A 290 54.29 13.07 10.48
C GLU A 290 53.14 12.75 9.50
N ILE A 291 52.58 11.55 9.63
CA ILE A 291 51.41 11.12 8.86
C ILE A 291 50.18 11.88 9.38
N LYS A 292 49.90 13.06 8.84
CA LYS A 292 48.49 13.52 8.77
C LYS A 292 47.80 12.64 7.74
N ALA A 293 47.26 11.51 8.22
CA ALA A 293 46.38 10.68 7.41
C ALA A 293 45.33 11.62 6.80
N PRO A 294 45.16 11.65 5.46
CA PRO A 294 44.08 12.41 4.87
C PRO A 294 42.82 11.94 5.58
N LYS A 295 42.09 12.88 6.21
CA LYS A 295 40.77 12.58 6.76
C LYS A 295 39.96 12.11 5.57
N LEU A 296 39.83 10.79 5.43
CA LEU A 296 38.92 10.20 4.46
C LEU A 296 37.60 10.93 4.66
N PRO A 297 36.96 11.46 3.60
CA PRO A 297 35.61 11.97 3.75
C PRO A 297 34.83 10.87 4.46
N LYS A 298 34.14 11.21 5.56
CA LYS A 298 33.26 10.27 6.24
C LYS A 298 32.35 9.72 5.15
N VAL A 299 32.55 8.45 4.79
CA VAL A 299 31.68 7.76 3.84
C VAL A 299 30.32 7.82 4.52
N ARG A 300 29.41 8.63 3.98
CA ARG A 300 28.04 8.69 4.48
C ARG A 300 27.49 7.27 4.36
N ASP A 301 26.81 6.82 5.41
CA ASP A 301 26.15 5.52 5.39
C ASP A 301 25.19 5.49 4.19
N GLU A 302 25.52 4.71 3.17
CA GLU A 302 24.70 4.61 1.96
C GLU A 302 23.42 3.86 2.31
N ILE A 303 22.28 4.51 2.07
CA ILE A 303 20.96 3.89 2.25
C ILE A 303 20.82 2.80 1.19
N ALA A 304 20.68 1.57 1.67
CA ALA A 304 20.71 0.39 0.82
C ALA A 304 19.41 0.19 0.04
N ASP A 305 18.32 0.71 0.59
CA ASP A 305 16.98 0.60 0.00
C ASP A 305 16.82 1.64 -1.13
N PRO A 306 16.62 1.20 -2.38
CA PRO A 306 16.51 2.11 -3.53
C PRO A 306 15.25 2.97 -3.51
N VAL A 307 14.14 2.47 -2.96
CA VAL A 307 12.88 3.23 -2.86
C VAL A 307 13.04 4.33 -1.82
N LEU A 308 13.64 3.98 -0.68
CA LEU A 308 13.91 4.95 0.38
C LEU A 308 14.93 6.01 -0.06
N ALA A 309 16.00 5.61 -0.74
CA ALA A 309 16.98 6.53 -1.30
C ALA A 309 16.33 7.50 -2.30
N ARG A 310 15.45 6.99 -3.18
CA ARG A 310 14.71 7.82 -4.14
C ARG A 310 13.79 8.83 -3.46
N ALA A 311 13.11 8.42 -2.38
CA ALA A 311 12.25 9.31 -1.61
C ALA A 311 13.05 10.42 -0.93
N LEU A 312 14.25 10.10 -0.41
CA LEU A 312 15.13 11.10 0.19
C LEU A 312 15.68 12.09 -0.82
N ASP A 313 16.09 11.61 -2.00
CA ASP A 313 16.54 12.49 -3.07
C ASP A 313 15.44 13.47 -3.50
N LEU A 314 14.18 13.02 -3.54
CA LEU A 314 13.04 13.89 -3.82
C LEU A 314 12.88 14.97 -2.76
N ILE A 315 12.82 14.61 -1.48
CA ILE A 315 12.62 15.58 -0.39
C ILE A 315 13.74 16.62 -0.40
N LYS A 316 15.00 16.18 -0.54
CA LYS A 316 16.16 17.09 -0.64
C LYS A 316 16.07 17.99 -1.87
N GLY A 317 15.67 17.44 -3.01
CA GLY A 317 15.47 18.20 -4.24
C GLY A 317 14.41 19.28 -4.08
N LEU A 318 13.28 18.95 -3.45
CA LEU A 318 12.20 19.91 -3.16
C LEU A 318 12.66 21.00 -2.19
N GLN A 319 13.39 20.63 -1.13
CA GLN A 319 13.94 21.59 -0.17
C GLN A 319 14.95 22.54 -0.82
N ALA A 320 15.82 22.05 -1.70
CA ALA A 320 16.79 22.87 -2.41
C ALA A 320 16.13 23.90 -3.37
N LEU A 321 14.90 23.63 -3.81
CA LEU A 321 14.12 24.52 -4.65
C LEU A 321 13.26 25.52 -3.85
N GLN A 322 13.01 25.25 -2.56
CA GLN A 322 12.36 26.22 -1.70
C GLN A 322 13.36 27.37 -1.43
N PRO A 323 13.01 28.63 -1.74
CA PRO A 323 13.89 29.75 -1.42
C PRO A 323 14.07 29.77 0.10
N GLU A 324 15.33 29.66 0.57
CA GLU A 324 15.63 29.75 2.00
C GLU A 324 14.85 30.93 2.58
N ALA A 325 14.01 30.68 3.59
CA ALA A 325 13.41 31.72 4.39
C ALA A 325 14.57 32.59 4.90
N LYS A 326 14.75 33.73 4.25
CA LYS A 326 15.86 34.67 4.37
C LYS A 326 16.23 34.81 5.85
N LYS A 327 17.32 34.17 6.27
CA LYS A 327 17.84 34.29 7.64
C LYS A 327 17.99 35.79 7.91
N PRO A 328 17.31 36.37 8.93
CA PRO A 328 17.43 37.80 9.18
C PRO A 328 18.90 38.09 9.43
N ALA A 329 19.45 39.05 8.67
CA ALA A 329 20.82 39.50 8.83
C ALA A 329 21.06 39.81 10.32
N PRO A 330 22.22 39.41 10.89
CA PRO A 330 22.53 39.78 12.26
C PRO A 330 22.41 41.30 12.35
N LYS A 331 21.54 41.79 13.24
CA LYS A 331 21.50 43.21 13.58
C LYS A 331 22.89 43.52 14.12
N GLY A 332 23.69 44.22 13.32
CA GLY A 332 24.94 44.79 13.78
C GLY A 332 24.62 45.72 14.92
N GLU A 333 25.14 45.41 16.10
CA GLU A 333 25.24 46.36 17.19
C GLU A 333 26.20 47.46 16.74
N PHE A 334 25.67 48.68 16.57
CA PHE A 334 26.44 49.92 16.54
C PHE A 334 26.12 50.68 17.83
#